data_AF-A0A831QJZ6-F1
#
_entry.id   AF-A0A831QJZ6-F1
#
_cell.length_a   1.000
_cell.length_b   1.000
_cell.length_c   1.000
_cell.angle_alpha   90.00
_cell.angle_beta   90.00
_cell.angle_gamma   90.00
#
_symmetry.space_group_name_H-M   'P 1'
#
loop_
_entity.id
_entity.type
_entity.pdbx_description
1 polymer ?
#
loop_
_entity_poly.entity_id
_entity_poly.type
_entity_poly.pdbx_seq_one_letter_code
_entity_poly.pdbx_strand_id
1 'polypeptide(L)'
;MKLPKGGFLFLEHDVPYIMVYRKQKKDKRTLRLAKTAVSYLILGSESETAIHDFLVELLNKMAQRFRTFLILEIREGAMDTTEFNISSPFQKLSPTLTALANGLKKIEARYGAELSAKISDDNNKVMGETARLFNVNNLRSIGGTWIGIEVPPAYRDGEGTEFPVYFRKFRTEFAKTVQEALFEFIRVQTTSKIASYHALGKREIHKEVLKIDKKIAEVQNSYSFLLLVAPINISELKKRYFDKGFKDIGTYHYRLLPIDPDILKRKLYNLDIHEIDDPALAYIYDEIREEIDHELTMLKERGSQNFFYSGIRMYGSVSNELLEEAKAILDNISEEPTALRQPVMNAHDFESLAAKEFDYFRKMAPDYKSKVHIRKDVNIMMVAQGELYLPADYTLTAMEAQALIQHEIGTHALTYYNGSRQPLRQMAGGLAGYDALQEGIAVLAEYLAGALGANRLRTLAGRVVAGDALIKGASFDDMFGLLHTDYGFSKDRSFDITSRMFQGGGFLKDIVYLKGLIELRSYLSNGGTLEPLLAGKFALKHLATVQALTKRGLLYPPKIKPRYLLNASCNSKLEEFKKGMPLYQMI
;
A
#
# COMPACT_ATOMS: atom_id res chain seq x y z
N MET A 1 6.58 -1.44 29.65
CA MET A 1 6.82 -1.23 31.09
C MET A 1 7.91 -0.17 31.26
N LYS A 2 7.65 0.92 31.99
CA LYS A 2 8.69 1.90 32.33
C LYS A 2 9.58 1.33 33.43
N LEU A 3 10.89 1.52 33.32
CA LEU A 3 11.89 1.12 34.32
C LEU A 3 12.54 2.36 34.95
N PRO A 4 13.26 2.22 36.07
CA PRO A 4 14.02 3.32 36.69
C PRO A 4 14.97 4.03 35.72
N LYS A 5 15.34 5.27 36.05
CA LYS A 5 16.34 6.08 35.32
C LYS A 5 16.08 6.21 33.80
N GLY A 6 14.81 6.20 33.42
CA GLY A 6 14.36 6.36 32.04
C GLY A 6 14.53 5.09 31.17
N GLY A 7 14.71 3.93 31.79
CA GLY A 7 14.67 2.65 31.08
C GLY A 7 13.26 2.26 30.65
N PHE A 8 13.16 1.31 29.73
CA PHE A 8 11.88 0.83 29.22
C PHE A 8 12.00 -0.60 28.71
N LEU A 9 11.07 -1.46 29.12
CA LEU A 9 10.95 -2.84 28.64
C LEU A 9 9.67 -2.98 27.81
N PHE A 10 9.82 -3.52 26.61
CA PHE A 10 8.74 -4.07 25.82
C PHE A 10 9.07 -5.53 25.54
N LEU A 11 8.21 -6.45 25.98
CA LEU A 11 8.45 -7.88 25.90
C LEU A 11 7.25 -8.56 25.25
N GLU A 12 7.51 -9.27 24.16
CA GLU A 12 6.55 -10.13 23.50
C GLU A 12 6.83 -11.58 23.89
N HIS A 13 5.81 -12.25 24.42
CA HIS A 13 5.99 -13.52 25.12
C HIS A 13 6.33 -14.70 24.19
N ASP A 14 6.09 -14.56 22.88
CA ASP A 14 6.26 -15.62 21.88
C ASP A 14 7.59 -15.58 21.12
N VAL A 15 8.47 -14.61 21.42
CA VAL A 15 9.77 -14.53 20.75
C VAL A 15 10.90 -14.96 21.69
N PRO A 16 11.81 -15.83 21.24
CA PRO A 16 12.91 -16.34 22.08
C PRO A 16 14.14 -15.43 22.04
N TYR A 17 13.94 -14.11 21.94
CA TYR A 17 15.02 -13.14 21.99
C TYR A 17 14.57 -11.80 22.58
N ILE A 18 15.54 -10.99 23.01
CA ILE A 18 15.33 -9.58 23.37
C ILE A 18 16.48 -8.72 22.84
N MET A 19 16.15 -7.57 22.26
CA MET A 19 17.13 -6.58 21.85
C MET A 19 17.43 -5.60 23.00
N VAL A 20 18.69 -5.45 23.38
CA VAL A 20 19.09 -4.58 24.50
C VAL A 20 19.86 -3.38 23.96
N TYR A 21 19.47 -2.20 24.42
CA TYR A 21 20.17 -0.95 24.13
C TYR A 21 20.53 -0.24 25.44
N ARG A 22 21.80 0.12 25.59
CA ARG A 22 22.27 0.92 26.73
C ARG A 22 22.28 2.38 26.35
N LYS A 23 21.51 3.19 27.07
CA LYS A 23 21.39 4.60 26.78
C LYS A 23 22.73 5.31 26.94
N GLN A 24 23.26 5.81 25.83
CA GLN A 24 24.41 6.71 25.81
C GLN A 24 23.95 8.17 25.68
N LYS A 25 24.79 9.12 26.11
CA LYS A 25 24.47 10.55 25.95
C LYS A 25 24.45 10.89 24.45
N LYS A 26 23.35 11.50 23.98
CA LYS A 26 23.13 11.97 22.59
C LYS A 26 22.94 10.88 21.50
N ASP A 27 22.78 9.62 21.86
CA ASP A 27 22.54 8.53 20.90
C ASP A 27 21.04 8.23 20.71
N LYS A 28 20.34 9.12 19.98
CA LYS A 28 18.91 8.91 19.66
C LYS A 28 18.70 7.88 18.55
N ARG A 29 19.68 7.68 17.66
CA ARG A 29 19.51 6.92 16.41
C ARG A 29 19.66 5.42 16.66
N THR A 30 20.64 4.98 17.43
CA THR A 30 20.76 3.56 17.82
C THR A 30 19.59 3.14 18.71
N LEU A 31 19.11 4.01 19.60
CA LEU A 31 17.86 3.81 20.34
C LEU A 31 16.68 3.52 19.40
N ARG A 32 16.57 4.25 18.29
CA ARG A 32 15.52 4.03 17.30
C ARG A 32 15.68 2.73 16.52
N LEU A 33 16.91 2.27 16.29
CA LEU A 33 17.16 0.93 15.76
C LEU A 33 16.70 -0.15 16.76
N ALA A 34 16.97 0.03 18.05
CA ALA A 34 16.55 -0.89 19.11
C ALA A 34 15.03 -1.11 19.13
N LYS A 35 14.27 -0.02 18.98
CA LYS A 35 12.81 -0.02 19.00
C LYS A 35 12.15 -0.68 17.79
N THR A 36 12.91 -1.04 16.76
CA THR A 36 12.41 -1.83 15.61
C THR A 36 12.20 -3.30 15.99
N ALA A 37 12.86 -3.79 17.04
CA ALA A 37 12.71 -5.15 17.53
C ALA A 37 11.34 -5.41 18.16
N VAL A 38 10.91 -6.67 18.12
CA VAL A 38 9.66 -7.16 18.71
C VAL A 38 9.71 -7.10 20.22
N SER A 39 10.81 -7.54 20.81
CA SER A 39 11.11 -7.42 22.22
C SER A 39 12.36 -6.57 22.37
N TYR A 40 12.29 -5.50 23.16
CA TYR A 40 13.43 -4.66 23.43
C TYR A 40 13.47 -4.14 24.87
N LEU A 41 14.70 -3.94 25.35
CA LEU A 41 15.01 -3.37 26.65
C LEU A 41 15.95 -2.18 26.46
N ILE A 42 15.49 -1.02 26.90
CA ILE A 42 16.28 0.20 26.98
C ILE A 42 16.75 0.34 28.43
N LEU A 43 18.06 0.33 28.62
CA LEU A 43 18.70 0.52 29.91
C LEU A 43 19.01 2.00 30.14
N GLY A 44 18.77 2.49 31.36
CA GLY A 44 19.10 3.85 31.78
C GLY A 44 20.61 4.09 31.89
N SER A 45 20.99 5.29 32.35
CA SER A 45 22.39 5.76 32.40
C SER A 45 23.29 5.06 33.43
N GLU A 46 22.74 4.20 34.29
CA GLU A 46 23.48 3.40 35.26
C GLU A 46 22.89 1.98 35.27
N SER A 47 23.73 0.94 35.08
CA SER A 47 23.28 -0.45 35.21
C SER A 47 23.19 -0.81 36.69
N GLU A 48 21.97 -0.83 37.23
CA GLU A 48 21.72 -1.32 38.58
C GLU A 48 21.82 -2.85 38.60
N THR A 49 22.39 -3.41 39.67
CA THR A 49 22.43 -4.86 39.94
C THR A 49 21.07 -5.53 39.78
N ALA A 50 19.99 -4.84 40.16
CA ALA A 50 18.62 -5.31 40.00
C ALA A 50 18.21 -5.61 38.54
N ILE A 51 18.77 -4.90 37.55
CA ILE A 51 18.50 -5.15 36.13
C ILE A 51 19.20 -6.42 35.67
N HIS A 52 20.41 -6.67 36.16
CA HIS A 52 21.13 -7.90 35.87
C HIS A 52 20.36 -9.11 36.39
N ASP A 53 19.93 -9.06 37.65
CA ASP A 53 19.13 -10.14 38.27
C ASP A 53 17.83 -10.38 37.51
N PHE A 54 17.12 -9.31 37.15
CA PHE A 54 15.92 -9.41 36.31
C PHE A 54 16.19 -10.09 34.96
N LEU A 55 17.26 -9.72 34.28
CA LEU A 55 17.59 -10.32 32.99
C LEU A 55 18.00 -11.79 33.11
N VAL A 56 18.70 -12.17 34.18
CA VAL A 56 19.03 -13.57 34.48
C VAL A 56 17.76 -14.38 34.74
N GLU A 57 16.81 -13.85 35.51
CA GLU A 57 15.54 -14.52 35.75
C GLU A 57 14.69 -14.63 34.47
N LEU A 58 14.66 -13.57 33.66
CA LEU A 58 13.99 -13.57 32.36
C LEU A 58 14.60 -14.62 31.42
N LEU A 59 15.93 -14.65 31.31
CA LEU A 59 16.67 -15.64 30.53
C LEU A 59 16.29 -17.06 30.96
N ASN A 60 16.31 -17.34 32.26
CA ASN A 60 16.04 -18.66 32.80
C ASN A 60 14.59 -19.10 32.49
N LYS A 61 13.60 -18.22 32.71
CA LYS A 61 12.19 -18.50 32.38
C LYS A 61 11.97 -18.70 30.88
N MET A 62 12.57 -17.85 30.04
CA MET A 62 12.38 -17.93 28.59
C MET A 62 13.14 -19.10 27.96
N ALA A 63 14.32 -19.44 28.48
CA ALA A 63 15.08 -20.62 28.04
C ALA A 63 14.37 -21.93 28.45
N GLN A 64 13.71 -22.00 29.61
CA GLN A 64 12.84 -23.14 29.95
C GLN A 64 11.72 -23.34 28.92
N ARG A 65 11.15 -22.23 28.41
CA ARG A 65 10.08 -22.27 27.41
C ARG A 65 10.57 -22.62 26.01
N PHE A 66 11.67 -22.00 25.56
CA PHE A 66 12.13 -22.05 24.17
C PHE A 66 13.39 -22.90 23.95
N ARG A 67 13.87 -23.58 24.99
CA ARG A 67 15.17 -24.25 25.10
C ARG A 67 16.38 -23.30 25.12
N THR A 68 16.35 -22.27 24.30
CA THR A 68 17.42 -21.26 24.20
C THR A 68 16.79 -19.87 24.11
N PHE A 69 17.41 -18.86 24.74
CA PHE A 69 16.99 -17.47 24.63
C PHE A 69 18.17 -16.56 24.27
N LEU A 70 18.00 -15.69 23.27
CA LEU A 70 19.05 -14.81 22.75
C LEU A 70 18.91 -13.37 23.27
N ILE A 71 20.02 -12.83 23.77
CA ILE A 71 20.17 -11.40 24.02
C ILE A 71 20.96 -10.79 22.88
N LEU A 72 20.32 -9.88 22.14
CA LEU A 72 20.95 -9.13 21.08
C LEU A 72 21.23 -7.70 21.57
N GLU A 73 22.46 -7.43 21.97
CA GLU A 73 22.86 -6.11 22.43
C GLU A 73 23.29 -5.24 21.25
N ILE A 74 22.80 -4.01 21.16
CA ILE A 74 23.25 -3.02 20.18
C ILE A 74 23.82 -1.79 20.87
N ARG A 75 24.89 -1.25 20.30
CA ARG A 75 25.50 0.02 20.71
C ARG A 75 26.00 0.82 19.53
N GLU A 76 26.14 2.13 19.72
CA GLU A 76 26.79 2.99 18.75
C GLU A 76 28.29 2.67 18.69
N GLY A 77 28.82 2.52 17.47
CA GLY A 77 30.24 2.38 17.20
C GLY A 77 30.97 3.73 17.25
N ALA A 78 32.29 3.71 17.05
CA ALA A 78 33.07 4.95 16.96
C ALA A 78 32.58 5.84 15.80
N MET A 79 32.76 7.16 15.94
CA MET A 79 32.53 8.09 14.82
C MET A 79 33.42 7.71 13.63
N ASP A 80 32.94 7.99 12.41
CA ASP A 80 33.61 7.72 11.14
C ASP A 80 33.86 6.25 10.76
N THR A 81 33.47 5.28 11.59
CA THR A 81 33.50 3.88 11.17
C THR A 81 32.34 3.54 10.22
N THR A 82 32.62 2.68 9.25
CA THR A 82 31.61 2.04 8.39
C THR A 82 31.54 0.53 8.62
N GLU A 83 32.25 0.01 9.61
CA GLU A 83 32.29 -1.42 9.94
C GLU A 83 31.34 -1.76 11.10
N PHE A 84 30.45 -2.73 10.87
CA PHE A 84 29.71 -3.40 11.93
C PHE A 84 30.61 -4.40 12.66
N ASN A 85 30.83 -4.21 13.97
CA ASN A 85 31.52 -5.20 14.79
C ASN A 85 30.50 -6.11 15.48
N ILE A 86 30.56 -7.40 15.14
CA ILE A 86 29.70 -8.43 15.71
C ILE A 86 30.55 -9.27 16.66
N SER A 87 30.04 -9.52 17.87
CA SER A 87 30.71 -10.31 18.90
C SER A 87 29.75 -11.36 19.46
N SER A 88 30.28 -12.55 19.73
CA SER A 88 29.54 -13.63 20.38
C SER A 88 30.52 -14.50 21.18
N PRO A 89 30.16 -14.95 22.39
CA PRO A 89 31.01 -15.84 23.17
C PRO A 89 30.87 -17.31 22.73
N PHE A 90 29.97 -17.60 21.78
CA PHE A 90 29.56 -18.96 21.44
C PHE A 90 29.75 -19.25 19.94
N GLN A 91 30.67 -20.18 19.62
CA GLN A 91 30.90 -20.67 18.26
C GLN A 91 29.66 -21.36 17.64
N LYS A 92 28.76 -21.92 18.47
CA LYS A 92 27.52 -22.59 18.01
C LYS A 92 26.51 -21.66 17.33
N LEU A 93 26.67 -20.33 17.42
CA LEU A 93 25.85 -19.34 16.72
C LEU A 93 26.31 -19.05 15.29
N SER A 94 27.33 -19.76 14.77
CA SER A 94 27.95 -19.46 13.48
C SER A 94 26.95 -19.22 12.32
N PRO A 95 25.89 -20.03 12.09
CA PRO A 95 24.92 -19.75 11.03
C PRO A 95 24.19 -18.41 11.19
N THR A 96 23.75 -18.08 12.42
CA THR A 96 23.10 -16.81 12.76
C THR A 96 24.05 -15.63 12.58
N LEU A 97 25.31 -15.76 13.03
CA LEU A 97 26.32 -14.72 12.91
C LEU A 97 26.69 -14.47 11.44
N THR A 98 26.83 -15.52 10.64
CA THR A 98 27.10 -15.42 9.21
C THR A 98 25.92 -14.78 8.47
N ALA A 99 24.69 -15.17 8.78
CA ALA A 99 23.49 -14.56 8.20
C ALA A 99 23.42 -13.06 8.53
N LEU A 100 23.66 -12.70 9.79
CA LEU A 100 23.70 -11.31 10.26
C LEU A 100 24.80 -10.51 9.54
N ALA A 101 26.04 -10.99 9.54
CA ALA A 101 27.16 -10.31 8.90
C ALA A 101 26.94 -10.12 7.39
N ASN A 102 26.46 -11.16 6.70
CA ASN A 102 26.19 -11.09 5.27
C ASN A 102 25.03 -10.15 4.93
N GLY A 103 24.00 -10.08 5.78
CA GLY A 103 22.91 -9.13 5.60
C GLY A 103 23.34 -7.69 5.86
N LEU A 104 24.12 -7.44 6.92
CA LEU A 104 24.55 -6.08 7.29
C LEU A 104 25.48 -5.46 6.24
N LYS A 105 26.33 -6.25 5.58
CA LYS A 105 27.17 -5.82 4.45
C LYS A 105 26.38 -5.40 3.20
N LYS A 106 25.12 -5.85 3.07
CA LYS A 106 24.26 -5.55 1.92
C LYS A 106 23.41 -4.30 2.13
N ILE A 107 23.45 -3.70 3.31
CA ILE A 107 22.78 -2.43 3.56
C ILE A 107 23.40 -1.38 2.64
N GLU A 108 22.56 -0.62 1.96
CA GLU A 108 23.04 0.40 1.02
C GLU A 108 23.79 1.49 1.79
N ALA A 109 25.04 1.71 1.40
CA ALA A 109 25.90 2.73 1.97
C ALA A 109 25.66 4.09 1.30
N ARG A 110 26.08 5.18 1.97
CA ARG A 110 26.16 6.50 1.33
C ARG A 110 27.18 6.46 0.17
N TYR A 111 26.99 7.33 -0.83
CA TYR A 111 27.91 7.44 -1.96
C TYR A 111 29.36 7.59 -1.48
N GLY A 112 30.26 6.76 -2.00
CA GLY A 112 31.69 6.76 -1.64
C GLY A 112 32.03 6.06 -0.32
N ALA A 113 31.08 5.35 0.32
CA ALA A 113 31.34 4.50 1.48
C ALA A 113 30.93 3.06 1.19
N GLU A 114 31.59 2.10 1.86
CA GLU A 114 31.16 0.70 1.90
C GLU A 114 30.94 0.30 3.35
N LEU A 115 29.82 -0.39 3.61
CA LEU A 115 29.53 -0.98 4.90
C LEU A 115 30.15 -2.38 4.97
N SER A 116 31.08 -2.58 5.89
CA SER A 116 31.65 -3.90 6.17
C SER A 116 31.03 -4.49 7.44
N ALA A 117 31.16 -5.80 7.63
CA ALA A 117 30.79 -6.45 8.88
C ALA A 117 31.84 -7.49 9.26
N LYS A 118 32.31 -7.42 10.51
CA LYS A 118 33.37 -8.27 11.04
C LYS A 118 32.86 -9.04 12.24
N ILE A 119 33.06 -10.35 12.23
CA ILE A 119 32.81 -11.21 13.38
C ILE A 119 34.12 -11.29 14.17
N SER A 120 34.06 -10.92 15.45
CA SER A 120 35.20 -10.94 16.37
C SER A 120 35.04 -12.07 17.38
N ASP A 121 36.06 -12.93 17.48
CA ASP A 121 36.16 -14.00 18.48
C ASP A 121 36.75 -13.48 19.81
N ASP A 122 37.32 -12.28 19.81
CA ASP A 122 38.00 -11.71 20.97
C ASP A 122 37.03 -10.96 21.89
N ASN A 123 36.37 -11.73 22.76
CA ASN A 123 35.46 -11.21 23.78
C ASN A 123 36.11 -10.10 24.64
N ASN A 124 37.45 -10.08 24.79
CA ASN A 124 38.18 -9.20 25.72
C ASN A 124 38.61 -7.85 25.12
N LYS A 125 38.82 -7.75 23.80
CA LYS A 125 39.23 -6.48 23.16
C LYS A 125 38.10 -5.50 22.85
N VAL A 126 36.88 -6.02 22.65
CA VAL A 126 35.73 -5.22 22.19
C VAL A 126 34.91 -4.68 23.36
N MET A 127 34.89 -5.36 24.51
CA MET A 127 34.21 -4.91 25.72
C MET A 127 35.20 -4.84 26.86
N GLY A 128 35.61 -3.63 27.29
CA GLY A 128 36.35 -3.49 28.55
C GLY A 128 35.63 -4.24 29.69
N GLU A 129 36.39 -4.85 30.61
CA GLU A 129 35.88 -5.81 31.61
C GLU A 129 34.71 -5.29 32.47
N THR A 130 34.59 -3.97 32.63
CA THR A 130 33.50 -3.28 33.35
C THR A 130 32.19 -3.13 32.55
N ALA A 131 32.14 -3.58 31.28
CA ALA A 131 31.05 -3.29 30.35
C ALA A 131 30.18 -4.50 29.94
N ARG A 132 30.38 -5.72 30.47
CA ARG A 132 29.54 -6.87 30.09
C ARG A 132 28.23 -6.90 30.88
N LEU A 133 27.09 -7.08 30.19
CA LEU A 133 25.78 -7.27 30.83
C LEU A 133 25.71 -8.61 31.59
N PHE A 134 26.50 -9.62 31.19
CA PHE A 134 26.52 -10.94 31.80
C PHE A 134 27.91 -11.57 31.82
N ASN A 135 28.11 -12.47 32.78
CA ASN A 135 29.21 -13.43 32.76
C ASN A 135 28.88 -14.59 31.80
N VAL A 136 29.77 -14.86 30.85
CA VAL A 136 29.62 -15.87 29.78
C VAL A 136 29.34 -17.28 30.32
N ASN A 137 29.99 -17.66 31.42
CA ASN A 137 29.82 -19.00 32.01
C ASN A 137 28.43 -19.20 32.60
N ASN A 138 27.86 -18.15 33.20
CA ASN A 138 26.52 -18.18 33.79
C ASN A 138 25.44 -18.26 32.71
N LEU A 139 25.60 -17.53 31.61
CA LEU A 139 24.65 -17.55 30.48
C LEU A 139 24.43 -18.96 29.92
N ARG A 140 25.52 -19.71 29.72
CA ARG A 140 25.44 -21.06 29.13
C ARG A 140 24.69 -22.04 30.03
N SER A 141 24.87 -21.94 31.34
CA SER A 141 24.25 -22.84 32.33
C SER A 141 22.73 -22.71 32.39
N ILE A 142 22.18 -21.54 32.03
CA ILE A 142 20.74 -21.24 32.06
C ILE A 142 20.10 -21.23 30.66
N GLY A 143 20.78 -21.74 29.62
CA GLY A 143 20.25 -21.76 28.24
C GLY A 143 20.21 -20.39 27.56
N GLY A 144 20.97 -19.42 28.07
CA GLY A 144 21.12 -18.09 27.50
C GLY A 144 22.23 -18.01 26.46
N THR A 145 22.01 -17.22 25.41
CA THR A 145 23.03 -16.85 24.43
C THR A 145 23.07 -15.34 24.22
N TRP A 146 24.19 -14.80 23.74
CA TRP A 146 24.40 -13.36 23.59
C TRP A 146 25.10 -13.05 22.26
N ILE A 147 24.65 -11.99 21.60
CA ILE A 147 25.29 -11.38 20.43
C ILE A 147 25.37 -9.87 20.68
N GLY A 148 26.56 -9.28 20.56
CA GLY A 148 26.76 -7.84 20.56
C GLY A 148 26.97 -7.30 19.15
N ILE A 149 26.29 -6.22 18.80
CA ILE A 149 26.47 -5.47 17.55
C ILE A 149 26.89 -4.04 17.88
N GLU A 150 28.04 -3.62 17.38
CA GLU A 150 28.38 -2.21 17.23
C GLU A 150 27.87 -1.73 15.89
N VAL A 151 26.99 -0.74 15.93
CA VAL A 151 26.40 -0.14 14.73
C VAL A 151 27.25 1.08 14.35
N PRO A 152 27.88 1.09 13.16
CA PRO A 152 28.58 2.27 12.68
C PRO A 152 27.58 3.42 12.52
N PRO A 153 27.87 4.64 13.00
CA PRO A 153 27.04 5.82 12.77
C PRO A 153 27.20 6.34 11.32
N ALA A 154 27.14 5.46 10.32
CA ALA A 154 27.31 5.76 8.90
C ALA A 154 26.27 6.75 8.35
N TYR A 155 25.22 7.01 9.13
CA TYR A 155 24.21 8.04 8.90
C TYR A 155 24.59 9.42 9.42
N ARG A 156 25.86 9.62 9.82
CA ARG A 156 26.46 10.90 10.20
C ARG A 156 27.72 11.19 9.39
N ASP A 157 28.07 12.46 9.23
CA ASP A 157 29.43 12.86 8.83
C ASP A 157 30.39 12.89 10.03
N GLY A 158 31.66 13.20 9.77
CA GLY A 158 32.70 13.29 10.82
C GLY A 158 32.52 14.46 11.79
N GLU A 159 31.65 15.42 11.47
CA GLU A 159 31.26 16.50 12.37
C GLU A 159 30.04 16.12 13.24
N GLY A 160 29.40 14.99 12.95
CA GLY A 160 28.21 14.50 13.65
C GLY A 160 26.88 14.98 13.08
N THR A 161 26.88 15.63 11.92
CA THR A 161 25.66 16.01 11.20
C THR A 161 24.92 14.77 10.74
N GLU A 162 23.64 14.65 11.08
CA GLU A 162 22.84 13.49 10.72
C GLU A 162 22.26 13.62 9.30
N PHE A 163 22.17 12.51 8.58
CA PHE A 163 21.49 12.37 7.28
C PHE A 163 20.14 11.68 7.47
N PRO A 164 19.02 12.41 7.70
CA PRO A 164 17.77 11.79 8.16
C PRO A 164 17.11 10.91 7.11
N VAL A 165 17.23 11.27 5.83
CA VAL A 165 16.69 10.48 4.70
C VAL A 165 17.42 9.14 4.59
N TYR A 166 18.75 9.17 4.62
CA TYR A 166 19.57 7.96 4.63
C TYR A 166 19.32 7.10 5.88
N PHE A 167 19.21 7.71 7.06
CA PHE A 167 18.90 6.98 8.29
C PHE A 167 17.58 6.20 8.22
N ARG A 168 16.54 6.74 7.56
CA ARG A 168 15.27 6.01 7.38
C ARG A 168 15.48 4.72 6.58
N LYS A 169 16.23 4.79 5.48
CA LYS A 169 16.57 3.64 4.64
C LYS A 169 17.42 2.63 5.41
N PHE A 170 18.51 3.10 6.02
CA PHE A 170 19.39 2.30 6.88
C PHE A 170 18.61 1.56 7.98
N ARG A 171 17.69 2.23 8.67
CA ARG A 171 16.86 1.62 9.71
C ARG A 171 15.96 0.50 9.18
N THR A 172 15.33 0.69 8.03
CA THR A 172 14.45 -0.31 7.43
C THR A 172 15.24 -1.56 7.03
N GLU A 173 16.39 -1.37 6.39
CA GLU A 173 17.26 -2.48 5.97
C GLU A 173 17.88 -3.18 7.19
N PHE A 174 18.36 -2.44 8.18
CA PHE A 174 18.86 -2.98 9.45
C PHE A 174 17.80 -3.84 10.16
N ALA A 175 16.57 -3.34 10.29
CA ALA A 175 15.49 -4.08 10.95
C ALA A 175 15.19 -5.40 10.22
N LYS A 176 15.13 -5.37 8.88
CA LYS A 176 14.91 -6.56 8.05
C LYS A 176 16.05 -7.57 8.22
N THR A 177 17.30 -7.14 8.10
CA THR A 177 18.47 -7.99 8.26
C THR A 177 18.53 -8.66 9.63
N VAL A 178 18.24 -7.91 10.70
CA VAL A 178 18.22 -8.45 12.05
C VAL A 178 17.09 -9.47 12.19
N GLN A 179 15.89 -9.23 11.64
CA GLN A 179 14.79 -10.19 11.66
C GLN A 179 15.12 -11.50 10.93
N GLU A 180 15.78 -11.42 9.76
CA GLU A 180 16.23 -12.59 9.00
C GLU A 180 17.25 -13.42 9.79
N ALA A 181 18.26 -12.78 10.39
CA ALA A 181 19.24 -13.46 11.23
C ALA A 181 18.61 -14.09 12.48
N LEU A 182 17.70 -13.39 13.13
CA LEU A 182 16.95 -13.91 14.28
C LEU A 182 16.05 -15.08 13.91
N PHE A 183 15.46 -15.08 12.72
CA PHE A 183 14.68 -16.21 12.24
C PHE A 183 15.53 -17.47 12.07
N GLU A 184 16.77 -17.33 11.56
CA GLU A 184 17.73 -18.44 11.52
C GLU A 184 18.05 -18.97 12.92
N PHE A 185 18.28 -18.08 13.90
CA PHE A 185 18.45 -18.50 15.29
C PHE A 185 17.24 -19.28 15.81
N ILE A 186 16.03 -18.77 15.58
CA ILE A 186 14.78 -19.38 16.04
C ILE A 186 14.62 -20.79 15.45
N ARG A 187 14.83 -20.92 14.13
CA ARG A 187 14.67 -22.19 13.40
C ARG A 187 15.66 -23.25 13.84
N VAL A 188 16.91 -22.87 14.10
CA VAL A 188 18.00 -23.82 14.35
C VAL A 188 18.17 -24.13 15.84
N GLN A 189 17.91 -23.18 16.73
CA GLN A 189 18.31 -23.26 18.14
C GLN A 189 17.16 -23.25 19.15
N THR A 190 15.91 -23.08 18.71
CA THR A 190 14.75 -22.98 19.59
C THR A 190 13.65 -23.96 19.22
N THR A 191 12.70 -24.17 20.15
CA THR A 191 11.50 -24.99 19.93
C THR A 191 10.30 -24.19 19.43
N SER A 192 10.50 -22.91 19.08
CA SER A 192 9.42 -22.02 18.64
C SER A 192 8.86 -22.43 17.28
N LYS A 193 7.53 -22.33 17.10
CA LYS A 193 6.81 -22.67 15.86
C LYS A 193 6.67 -21.49 14.89
N ILE A 194 7.47 -20.44 15.05
CA ILE A 194 7.41 -19.27 14.16
C ILE A 194 7.79 -19.70 12.75
N ALA A 195 6.85 -19.56 11.81
CA ALA A 195 6.97 -20.08 10.46
C ALA A 195 7.70 -19.14 9.48
N SER A 196 7.91 -17.87 9.83
CA SER A 196 8.52 -16.87 8.94
C SER A 196 9.09 -15.68 9.71
N TYR A 197 10.16 -15.07 9.19
CA TYR A 197 10.75 -13.84 9.73
C TYR A 197 9.76 -12.65 9.73
N HIS A 198 8.77 -12.62 8.83
CA HIS A 198 7.72 -11.59 8.83
C HIS A 198 6.85 -11.59 10.09
N ALA A 199 6.78 -12.72 10.81
CA ALA A 199 6.08 -12.81 12.09
C ALA A 199 6.89 -12.22 13.26
N LEU A 200 8.16 -11.82 13.04
CA LEU A 200 9.05 -11.19 14.00
C LEU A 200 8.95 -9.64 13.95
N GLY A 201 7.72 -9.12 13.90
CA GLY A 201 7.41 -7.69 14.09
C GLY A 201 6.46 -7.47 15.28
N LYS A 202 6.29 -6.22 15.72
CA LYS A 202 5.35 -5.85 16.81
C LYS A 202 3.94 -6.42 16.55
N ARG A 203 3.24 -6.91 17.58
CA ARG A 203 1.88 -7.47 17.41
C ARG A 203 0.76 -6.54 17.86
N GLU A 204 1.12 -5.34 18.32
CA GLU A 204 0.18 -4.27 18.63
C GLU A 204 0.54 -2.98 17.86
N ILE A 205 -0.47 -2.26 17.40
CA ILE A 205 -0.31 -0.94 16.79
C ILE A 205 -0.26 0.11 17.89
N HIS A 206 0.86 0.84 17.97
CA HIS A 206 1.01 1.88 18.97
C HIS A 206 -0.05 2.99 18.81
N LYS A 207 -0.59 3.49 19.93
CA LYS A 207 -1.69 4.48 19.95
C LYS A 207 -1.39 5.74 19.13
N GLU A 208 -0.14 6.18 19.09
CA GLU A 208 0.26 7.34 18.27
C GLU A 208 0.09 7.08 16.76
N VAL A 209 0.32 5.86 16.29
CA VAL A 209 0.08 5.50 14.88
C VAL A 209 -1.41 5.57 14.57
N LEU A 210 -2.28 5.07 15.45
CA LEU A 210 -3.74 5.16 15.28
C LEU A 210 -4.24 6.61 15.31
N LYS A 211 -3.55 7.52 16.01
CA LYS A 211 -3.84 8.96 15.96
C LYS A 211 -3.42 9.57 14.63
N ILE A 212 -2.25 9.21 14.10
CA ILE A 212 -1.78 9.63 12.78
C ILE A 212 -2.77 9.15 11.70
N ASP A 213 -3.12 7.87 11.73
CA ASP A 213 -4.12 7.23 10.86
C ASP A 213 -5.44 8.01 10.81
N LYS A 214 -5.96 8.38 11.99
CA LYS A 214 -7.18 9.18 12.12
C LYS A 214 -7.03 10.55 11.45
N LYS A 215 -5.96 11.28 11.74
CA LYS A 215 -5.75 12.64 11.23
C LYS A 215 -5.55 12.66 9.72
N ILE A 216 -4.87 11.66 9.15
CA ILE A 216 -4.74 11.51 7.69
C ILE A 216 -6.12 11.26 7.08
N ALA A 217 -6.91 10.35 7.65
CA ALA A 217 -8.26 10.09 7.17
C ALA A 217 -9.17 11.32 7.26
N GLU A 218 -9.04 12.15 8.31
CA GLU A 218 -9.76 13.42 8.43
C GLU A 218 -9.42 14.40 7.30
N VAL A 219 -8.14 14.47 6.88
CA VAL A 219 -7.71 15.31 5.76
C VAL A 219 -8.23 14.78 4.43
N GLN A 220 -8.09 13.48 4.15
CA GLN A 220 -8.59 12.87 2.92
C GLN A 220 -10.11 13.05 2.75
N ASN A 221 -10.86 12.92 3.86
CA ASN A 221 -12.32 13.07 3.83
C ASN A 221 -12.79 14.53 3.76
N SER A 222 -11.91 15.53 3.87
CA SER A 222 -12.32 16.95 3.84
C SER A 222 -12.52 17.50 2.42
N TYR A 223 -12.18 16.75 1.38
CA TYR A 223 -12.38 17.14 -0.01
C TYR A 223 -12.65 15.92 -0.90
N SER A 224 -13.25 16.15 -2.08
CA SER A 224 -13.44 15.11 -3.10
C SER A 224 -12.60 15.45 -4.32
N PHE A 225 -11.42 14.82 -4.44
CA PHE A 225 -10.47 15.11 -5.52
C PHE A 225 -11.12 15.01 -6.90
N LEU A 226 -11.76 13.88 -7.20
CA LEU A 226 -12.40 13.62 -8.50
C LEU A 226 -13.50 14.63 -8.84
N LEU A 227 -14.29 15.06 -7.86
CA LEU A 227 -15.32 16.07 -8.07
C LEU A 227 -14.75 17.46 -8.37
N LEU A 228 -13.60 17.79 -7.76
CA LEU A 228 -12.96 19.09 -7.90
C LEU A 228 -12.14 19.22 -9.20
N VAL A 229 -11.64 18.10 -9.74
CA VAL A 229 -10.98 18.07 -11.07
C VAL A 229 -11.98 17.93 -12.22
N ALA A 230 -13.20 17.43 -11.95
CA ALA A 230 -14.22 17.31 -12.97
C ALA A 230 -14.81 18.69 -13.33
N PRO A 231 -14.81 19.07 -14.62
CA PRO A 231 -15.44 20.30 -15.11
C PRO A 231 -16.96 20.29 -14.96
N ILE A 232 -17.56 21.48 -14.87
CA ILE A 232 -19.02 21.66 -14.66
C ILE A 232 -19.79 21.91 -15.94
N ASN A 233 -19.12 22.25 -17.05
CA ASN A 233 -19.74 22.67 -18.31
C ASN A 233 -19.62 21.65 -19.46
N ILE A 234 -19.41 20.36 -19.17
CA ILE A 234 -19.19 19.33 -20.21
C ILE A 234 -20.31 19.26 -21.24
N SER A 235 -21.58 19.32 -20.81
CA SER A 235 -22.72 19.24 -21.72
C SER A 235 -22.76 20.41 -22.71
N GLU A 236 -22.38 21.61 -22.27
CA GLU A 236 -22.26 22.79 -23.12
C GLU A 236 -21.09 22.66 -24.11
N LEU A 237 -19.93 22.22 -23.62
CA LEU A 237 -18.74 21.97 -24.44
C LEU A 237 -19.02 20.93 -25.52
N LYS A 238 -19.74 19.85 -25.18
CA LYS A 238 -20.14 18.80 -26.12
C LYS A 238 -21.01 19.34 -27.25
N LYS A 239 -22.07 20.08 -26.88
CA LYS A 239 -22.97 20.69 -27.86
C LYS A 239 -22.21 21.64 -28.78
N ARG A 240 -21.41 22.56 -28.22
CA ARG A 240 -20.58 23.49 -28.98
C ARG A 240 -19.64 22.75 -29.95
N TYR A 241 -18.94 21.74 -29.48
CA TYR A 241 -17.98 20.99 -30.28
C TYR A 241 -18.63 20.29 -31.48
N PHE A 242 -19.83 19.72 -31.27
CA PHE A 242 -20.59 19.07 -32.33
C PHE A 242 -21.17 20.09 -33.31
N ASP A 243 -21.75 21.19 -32.82
CA ASP A 243 -22.30 22.27 -33.65
C ASP A 243 -21.21 22.93 -34.53
N LYS A 244 -19.95 22.93 -34.07
CA LYS A 244 -18.79 23.43 -34.82
C LYS A 244 -18.12 22.40 -35.74
N GLY A 245 -18.70 21.22 -35.91
CA GLY A 245 -18.14 20.19 -36.80
C GLY A 245 -16.85 19.56 -36.27
N PHE A 246 -16.80 19.27 -34.96
CA PHE A 246 -15.68 18.65 -34.27
C PHE A 246 -14.40 19.50 -34.26
N LYS A 247 -14.58 20.80 -34.01
CA LYS A 247 -13.49 21.77 -33.85
C LYS A 247 -13.78 22.72 -32.69
N ASP A 248 -12.71 23.17 -32.03
CA ASP A 248 -12.76 24.15 -30.93
C ASP A 248 -13.71 23.73 -29.78
N ILE A 249 -13.15 22.95 -28.85
CA ILE A 249 -13.86 22.50 -27.64
C ILE A 249 -14.29 23.66 -26.71
N GLY A 250 -13.58 24.80 -26.74
CA GLY A 250 -13.76 25.88 -25.77
C GLY A 250 -13.03 25.64 -24.44
N THR A 251 -13.47 26.31 -23.37
CA THR A 251 -12.77 26.35 -22.08
C THR A 251 -13.46 25.51 -21.02
N TYR A 252 -12.67 24.69 -20.31
CA TYR A 252 -13.14 23.92 -19.16
C TYR A 252 -13.32 24.82 -17.95
N HIS A 253 -14.51 24.79 -17.34
CA HIS A 253 -14.79 25.49 -16.10
C HIS A 253 -14.85 24.51 -14.93
N TYR A 254 -14.20 24.86 -13.82
CA TYR A 254 -14.08 24.02 -12.63
C TYR A 254 -14.82 24.63 -11.44
N ARG A 255 -15.16 23.76 -10.48
CA ARG A 255 -15.70 24.20 -9.18
C ARG A 255 -14.65 25.01 -8.42
N LEU A 256 -15.12 25.96 -7.63
CA LEU A 256 -14.29 26.65 -6.64
C LEU A 256 -13.83 25.65 -5.57
N LEU A 257 -12.62 25.84 -5.05
CA LEU A 257 -12.10 25.00 -3.97
C LEU A 257 -12.78 25.37 -2.64
N PRO A 258 -13.45 24.42 -1.96
CA PRO A 258 -14.01 24.65 -0.62
C PRO A 258 -12.94 24.55 0.48
N ILE A 259 -11.70 24.27 0.11
CA ILE A 259 -10.56 24.03 1.00
C ILE A 259 -9.37 24.89 0.57
N ASP A 260 -8.47 25.14 1.51
CA ASP A 260 -7.14 25.66 1.22
C ASP A 260 -6.13 24.49 1.21
N PRO A 261 -5.57 24.13 0.05
CA PRO A 261 -4.61 23.03 -0.05
C PRO A 261 -3.36 23.22 0.81
N ASP A 262 -2.86 24.45 0.99
CA ASP A 262 -1.63 24.70 1.75
C ASP A 262 -1.86 24.52 3.27
N ILE A 263 -3.05 24.85 3.76
CA ILE A 263 -3.46 24.55 5.15
C ILE A 263 -3.53 23.03 5.38
N LEU A 264 -4.10 22.27 4.43
CA LEU A 264 -4.17 20.82 4.54
C LEU A 264 -2.80 20.16 4.46
N LYS A 265 -1.91 20.63 3.56
CA LYS A 265 -0.50 20.20 3.51
C LYS A 265 0.19 20.42 4.85
N ARG A 266 0.03 21.60 5.46
CA ARG A 266 0.59 21.87 6.80
C ARG A 266 0.07 20.89 7.85
N LYS A 267 -1.23 20.58 7.84
CA LYS A 267 -1.81 19.58 8.77
C LYS A 267 -1.18 18.20 8.57
N LEU A 268 -0.93 17.77 7.33
CA LEU A 268 -0.30 16.49 7.01
C LEU A 268 1.18 16.42 7.43
N TYR A 269 1.95 17.47 7.15
CA TYR A 269 3.39 17.47 7.46
C TYR A 269 3.70 17.71 8.95
N ASN A 270 2.74 18.21 9.73
CA ASN A 270 2.82 18.28 11.19
C ASN A 270 2.63 16.90 11.87
N LEU A 271 2.38 15.83 11.12
CA LEU A 271 2.28 14.48 11.66
C LEU A 271 3.67 13.84 11.76
N ASP A 272 4.00 13.30 12.93
CA ASP A 272 5.29 12.64 13.21
C ASP A 272 5.38 11.22 12.62
N ILE A 273 5.05 11.04 11.33
CA ILE A 273 5.16 9.77 10.60
C ILE A 273 6.58 9.21 10.68
N HIS A 274 7.57 10.11 10.64
CA HIS A 274 8.98 9.75 10.74
C HIS A 274 9.37 9.17 12.10
N GLU A 275 8.56 9.30 13.15
CA GLU A 275 8.78 8.71 14.48
C GLU A 275 8.09 7.35 14.66
N ILE A 276 7.39 6.84 13.63
CA ILE A 276 6.83 5.49 13.65
C ILE A 276 7.98 4.47 13.70
N ASP A 277 8.01 3.66 14.75
CA ASP A 277 9.05 2.65 14.99
C ASP A 277 8.95 1.47 14.02
N ASP A 278 7.73 1.05 13.70
CA ASP A 278 7.47 -0.07 12.78
C ASP A 278 7.79 0.34 11.34
N PRO A 279 8.78 -0.27 10.67
CA PRO A 279 9.18 0.14 9.33
C PRO A 279 8.10 -0.05 8.27
N ALA A 280 7.27 -1.09 8.39
CA ALA A 280 6.20 -1.39 7.44
C ALA A 280 5.09 -0.34 7.52
N LEU A 281 4.66 0.04 8.74
CA LEU A 281 3.69 1.12 8.94
C LEU A 281 4.28 2.48 8.54
N ALA A 282 5.54 2.74 8.90
CA ALA A 282 6.20 3.99 8.53
C ALA A 282 6.24 4.18 7.00
N TYR A 283 6.57 3.13 6.25
CA TYR A 283 6.56 3.12 4.79
C TYR A 283 5.16 3.44 4.22
N ILE A 284 4.14 2.72 4.67
CA ILE A 284 2.75 2.93 4.21
C ILE A 284 2.29 4.38 4.44
N TYR A 285 2.51 4.92 5.64
CA TYR A 285 2.05 6.28 5.97
C TYR A 285 2.86 7.37 5.26
N ASP A 286 4.14 7.13 4.95
CA ASP A 286 4.93 8.06 4.16
C ASP A 286 4.37 8.18 2.74
N GLU A 287 4.10 7.05 2.08
CA GLU A 287 3.51 7.03 0.73
C GLU A 287 2.10 7.64 0.69
N ILE A 288 1.25 7.36 1.69
CA ILE A 288 -0.08 7.98 1.77
C ILE A 288 0.03 9.50 1.89
N ARG A 289 0.94 10.00 2.72
CA ARG A 289 1.16 11.44 2.86
C ARG A 289 1.60 12.05 1.54
N GLU A 290 2.54 11.43 0.84
CA GLU A 290 3.03 11.92 -0.46
C GLU A 290 1.92 11.93 -1.51
N GLU A 291 1.08 10.91 -1.58
CA GLU A 291 -0.05 10.86 -2.50
C GLU A 291 -1.05 12.00 -2.24
N ILE A 292 -1.43 12.23 -0.98
CA ILE A 292 -2.33 13.33 -0.61
C ILE A 292 -1.69 14.68 -0.92
N ASP A 293 -0.39 14.85 -0.65
CA ASP A 293 0.32 16.08 -1.01
C ASP A 293 0.30 16.33 -2.54
N HIS A 294 0.44 15.28 -3.34
CA HIS A 294 0.33 15.37 -4.80
C HIS A 294 -1.08 15.75 -5.23
N GLU A 295 -2.13 15.13 -4.68
CA GLU A 295 -3.52 15.50 -4.97
C GLU A 295 -3.78 16.98 -4.67
N LEU A 296 -3.34 17.46 -3.49
CA LEU A 296 -3.49 18.85 -3.09
C LEU A 296 -2.72 19.81 -4.01
N THR A 297 -1.56 19.39 -4.52
CA THR A 297 -0.79 20.13 -5.54
C THR A 297 -1.57 20.20 -6.85
N MET A 298 -2.06 19.06 -7.35
CA MET A 298 -2.88 19.01 -8.57
C MET A 298 -4.12 19.89 -8.46
N LEU A 299 -4.76 19.97 -7.29
CA LEU A 299 -5.88 20.89 -7.09
C LEU A 299 -5.51 22.37 -7.26
N LYS A 300 -4.26 22.77 -6.99
CA LYS A 300 -3.79 24.15 -7.26
C LYS A 300 -3.47 24.38 -8.74
N GLU A 301 -3.13 23.33 -9.46
CA GLU A 301 -2.64 23.38 -10.84
C GLU A 301 -3.73 23.17 -11.89
N ARG A 302 -5.00 22.94 -11.49
CA ARG A 302 -6.11 22.68 -12.42
C ARG A 302 -6.19 23.73 -13.54
N GLY A 303 -6.34 23.24 -14.76
CA GLY A 303 -6.42 24.05 -15.97
C GLY A 303 -5.06 24.45 -16.54
N SER A 304 -3.96 23.90 -16.02
CA SER A 304 -2.59 24.18 -16.51
C SER A 304 -1.86 22.90 -16.91
N GLN A 305 -0.77 23.05 -17.66
CA GLN A 305 0.11 21.94 -18.03
C GLN A 305 0.77 21.26 -16.82
N ASN A 306 0.94 21.97 -15.70
CA ASN A 306 1.52 21.39 -14.49
C ASN A 306 0.62 20.29 -13.91
N PHE A 307 -0.70 20.44 -14.00
CA PHE A 307 -1.63 19.38 -13.61
C PHE A 307 -1.37 18.08 -14.38
N PHE A 308 -1.09 18.19 -15.68
CA PHE A 308 -0.78 17.04 -16.52
C PHE A 308 0.51 16.35 -16.09
N TYR A 309 1.60 17.10 -15.84
CA TYR A 309 2.85 16.52 -15.34
C TYR A 309 2.68 15.87 -13.96
N SER A 310 1.94 16.52 -13.07
CA SER A 310 1.56 15.94 -11.78
C SER A 310 0.70 14.67 -11.95
N GLY A 311 -0.19 14.64 -12.94
CA GLY A 311 -0.98 13.47 -13.32
C GLY A 311 -0.12 12.29 -13.81
N ILE A 312 0.91 12.54 -14.64
CA ILE A 312 1.88 11.51 -15.03
C ILE A 312 2.57 10.95 -13.79
N ARG A 313 3.01 11.81 -12.86
CA ARG A 313 3.67 11.36 -11.63
C ARG A 313 2.75 10.49 -10.76
N MET A 314 1.45 10.79 -10.73
CA MET A 314 0.48 10.07 -9.90
C MET A 314 0.04 8.73 -10.51
N TYR A 315 -0.29 8.70 -11.81
CA TYR A 315 -0.89 7.51 -12.45
C TYR A 315 0.09 6.72 -13.32
N GLY A 316 1.27 7.29 -13.59
CA GLY A 316 2.28 6.77 -14.51
C GLY A 316 2.00 7.15 -15.96
N SER A 317 2.87 6.67 -16.86
CA SER A 317 2.68 6.74 -18.30
C SER A 317 2.02 5.46 -18.85
N VAL A 318 1.70 5.48 -20.15
CA VAL A 318 1.30 4.29 -20.88
C VAL A 318 2.55 3.50 -21.26
N SER A 319 2.65 2.25 -20.81
CA SER A 319 3.73 1.35 -21.23
C SER A 319 3.46 0.77 -22.63
N ASN A 320 4.51 0.30 -23.31
CA ASN A 320 4.35 -0.35 -24.61
C ASN A 320 3.44 -1.58 -24.53
N GLU A 321 3.60 -2.41 -23.50
CA GLU A 321 2.73 -3.58 -23.26
C GLU A 321 1.25 -3.18 -23.12
N LEU A 322 0.98 -2.14 -22.33
CA LEU A 322 -0.38 -1.64 -22.12
C LEU A 322 -0.99 -1.08 -23.42
N LEU A 323 -0.19 -0.37 -24.22
CA LEU A 323 -0.63 0.19 -25.49
C LEU A 323 -0.94 -0.91 -26.53
N GLU A 324 -0.09 -1.93 -26.63
CA GLU A 324 -0.29 -3.03 -27.58
C GLU A 324 -1.51 -3.88 -27.21
N GLU A 325 -1.74 -4.15 -25.92
CA GLU A 325 -2.97 -4.82 -25.46
C GLU A 325 -4.23 -3.98 -25.76
N ALA A 326 -4.15 -2.66 -25.59
CA ALA A 326 -5.26 -1.76 -25.93
C ALA A 326 -5.55 -1.79 -27.44
N LYS A 327 -4.54 -1.68 -28.30
CA LYS A 327 -4.73 -1.76 -29.75
C LYS A 327 -5.30 -3.13 -30.16
N ALA A 328 -4.78 -4.22 -29.61
CA ALA A 328 -5.28 -5.56 -29.89
C ALA A 328 -6.78 -5.70 -29.57
N ILE A 329 -7.25 -5.10 -28.47
CA ILE A 329 -8.69 -5.02 -28.15
C ILE A 329 -9.46 -4.26 -29.23
N LEU A 330 -8.97 -3.09 -29.64
CA LEU A 330 -9.66 -2.22 -30.59
C LEU A 330 -9.70 -2.82 -32.01
N ASP A 331 -8.66 -3.56 -32.39
CA ASP A 331 -8.54 -4.20 -33.71
C ASP A 331 -9.42 -5.46 -33.83
N ASN A 332 -9.65 -6.18 -32.72
CA ASN A 332 -10.40 -7.45 -32.74
C ASN A 332 -11.88 -7.32 -32.36
N ILE A 333 -12.29 -6.19 -31.77
CA ILE A 333 -13.67 -5.99 -31.29
C ILE A 333 -14.22 -4.75 -31.96
N SER A 334 -15.36 -4.85 -32.67
CA SER A 334 -16.05 -3.68 -33.22
C SER A 334 -17.00 -3.03 -32.20
N GLU A 335 -17.30 -1.74 -32.36
CA GLU A 335 -18.33 -1.09 -31.52
C GLU A 335 -19.71 -1.64 -31.87
N GLU A 336 -20.45 -2.08 -30.84
CA GLU A 336 -21.84 -2.49 -31.01
C GLU A 336 -22.73 -1.25 -31.14
N PRO A 337 -23.63 -1.19 -32.13
CA PRO A 337 -24.50 -0.04 -32.35
C PRO A 337 -25.36 0.31 -31.13
N THR A 338 -25.46 1.61 -30.82
CA THR A 338 -26.33 2.12 -29.75
C THR A 338 -27.80 1.73 -29.92
N ALA A 339 -28.26 1.48 -31.15
CA ALA A 339 -29.62 1.01 -31.43
C ALA A 339 -29.95 -0.36 -30.80
N LEU A 340 -28.92 -1.17 -30.48
CA LEU A 340 -29.08 -2.44 -29.75
C LEU A 340 -29.19 -2.22 -28.24
N ARG A 341 -28.89 -1.02 -27.74
CA ARG A 341 -29.02 -0.66 -26.33
C ARG A 341 -30.50 -0.46 -26.00
N GLN A 342 -31.10 -1.46 -25.37
CA GLN A 342 -32.47 -1.37 -24.85
C GLN A 342 -32.41 -1.17 -23.33
N PRO A 343 -32.45 0.09 -22.84
CA PRO A 343 -32.55 0.33 -21.41
C PRO A 343 -33.90 -0.20 -20.92
N VAL A 344 -33.84 -1.19 -20.04
CA VAL A 344 -35.01 -1.87 -19.47
C VAL A 344 -35.09 -1.70 -17.96
N MET A 345 -34.09 -1.04 -17.35
CA MET A 345 -34.02 -0.79 -15.92
C MET A 345 -33.79 0.70 -15.64
N ASN A 346 -34.44 1.20 -14.59
CA ASN A 346 -34.24 2.53 -14.04
C ASN A 346 -33.45 2.49 -12.71
N ALA A 347 -33.26 3.66 -12.09
CA ALA A 347 -32.54 3.78 -10.83
C ALA A 347 -33.13 2.96 -9.65
N HIS A 348 -34.46 2.82 -9.58
CA HIS A 348 -35.12 2.02 -8.52
C HIS A 348 -35.00 0.51 -8.77
N ASP A 349 -34.99 0.07 -10.03
CA ASP A 349 -34.69 -1.33 -10.36
C ASP A 349 -33.26 -1.66 -9.94
N PHE A 350 -32.32 -0.76 -10.20
CA PHE A 350 -30.92 -0.91 -9.77
C PHE A 350 -30.77 -0.90 -8.24
N GLU A 351 -31.49 -0.02 -7.53
CA GLU A 351 -31.57 -0.01 -6.06
C GLU A 351 -32.03 -1.37 -5.52
N SER A 352 -33.03 -1.99 -6.16
CA SER A 352 -33.52 -3.31 -5.78
C SER A 352 -32.47 -4.42 -5.99
N LEU A 353 -31.66 -4.33 -7.06
CA LEU A 353 -30.54 -5.25 -7.27
C LEU A 353 -29.42 -5.04 -6.23
N ALA A 354 -29.10 -3.79 -5.92
CA ALA A 354 -28.13 -3.43 -4.88
C ALA A 354 -28.55 -3.96 -3.51
N ALA A 355 -29.83 -3.82 -3.14
CA ALA A 355 -30.37 -4.35 -1.90
C ALA A 355 -30.17 -5.87 -1.77
N LYS A 356 -30.38 -6.63 -2.86
CA LYS A 356 -30.11 -8.08 -2.89
C LYS A 356 -28.64 -8.41 -2.67
N GLU A 357 -27.72 -7.60 -3.21
CA GLU A 357 -26.28 -7.79 -2.99
C GLU A 357 -25.90 -7.47 -1.54
N PHE A 358 -26.45 -6.39 -0.96
CA PHE A 358 -26.28 -6.06 0.45
C PHE A 358 -26.80 -7.14 1.39
N ASP A 359 -27.95 -7.75 1.07
CA ASP A 359 -28.49 -8.89 1.84
C ASP A 359 -27.55 -10.08 1.83
N TYR A 360 -26.85 -10.32 0.72
CA TYR A 360 -25.85 -11.38 0.65
C TYR A 360 -24.62 -11.07 1.50
N PHE A 361 -24.14 -9.83 1.52
CA PHE A 361 -23.09 -9.44 2.44
C PHE A 361 -23.50 -9.58 3.91
N ARG A 362 -24.75 -9.25 4.25
CA ARG A 362 -25.31 -9.43 5.60
C ARG A 362 -25.31 -10.88 6.08
N LYS A 363 -25.38 -11.87 5.17
CA LYS A 363 -25.26 -13.30 5.56
C LYS A 363 -23.88 -13.65 6.11
N MET A 364 -22.82 -12.99 5.63
CA MET A 364 -21.44 -13.19 6.10
C MET A 364 -21.07 -12.25 7.24
N ALA A 365 -21.63 -11.04 7.23
CA ALA A 365 -21.41 -10.03 8.26
C ALA A 365 -22.72 -9.29 8.60
N PRO A 366 -23.44 -9.72 9.65
CA PRO A 366 -24.77 -9.17 10.01
C PRO A 366 -24.80 -7.67 10.25
N ASP A 367 -23.65 -7.06 10.56
CA ASP A 367 -23.50 -5.64 10.81
C ASP A 367 -23.06 -4.84 9.57
N TYR A 368 -23.11 -5.43 8.38
CA TYR A 368 -22.96 -4.73 7.10
C TYR A 368 -24.08 -3.71 6.91
N LYS A 369 -23.69 -2.44 6.71
CA LYS A 369 -24.58 -1.31 6.49
C LYS A 369 -24.11 -0.54 5.26
N SER A 370 -24.96 -0.46 4.25
CA SER A 370 -24.81 0.40 3.08
C SER A 370 -26.20 0.81 2.59
N LYS A 371 -26.27 1.94 1.90
CA LYS A 371 -27.49 2.53 1.38
C LYS A 371 -27.30 2.97 -0.06
N VAL A 372 -28.41 2.99 -0.78
CA VAL A 372 -28.52 3.61 -2.09
C VAL A 372 -29.19 4.97 -1.91
N HIS A 373 -28.65 5.98 -2.57
CA HIS A 373 -29.16 7.35 -2.56
C HIS A 373 -29.48 7.77 -3.98
N ILE A 374 -30.76 7.88 -4.30
CA ILE A 374 -31.23 8.37 -5.60
C ILE A 374 -31.39 9.89 -5.50
N ARG A 375 -30.68 10.62 -6.36
CA ARG A 375 -30.50 12.07 -6.26
C ARG A 375 -30.71 12.76 -7.59
N LYS A 376 -31.29 13.97 -7.55
CA LYS A 376 -31.49 14.84 -8.74
C LYS A 376 -30.30 15.74 -9.03
N ASP A 377 -29.46 15.97 -8.02
CA ASP A 377 -28.25 16.81 -8.05
C ASP A 377 -26.98 16.02 -8.42
N VAL A 378 -27.11 14.72 -8.67
CA VAL A 378 -26.02 13.83 -9.07
C VAL A 378 -26.20 13.44 -10.53
N ASN A 379 -25.16 13.68 -11.34
CA ASN A 379 -25.17 13.37 -12.77
C ASN A 379 -24.43 12.07 -13.12
N ILE A 380 -23.73 11.46 -12.14
CA ILE A 380 -22.87 10.30 -12.35
C ILE A 380 -23.04 9.34 -11.17
N MET A 381 -23.20 8.05 -11.45
CA MET A 381 -23.18 7.02 -10.41
C MET A 381 -21.82 6.98 -9.70
N MET A 382 -21.82 6.90 -8.37
CA MET A 382 -20.58 6.80 -7.60
C MET A 382 -20.77 6.05 -6.29
N VAL A 383 -19.72 5.37 -5.84
CA VAL A 383 -19.61 4.87 -4.48
C VAL A 383 -18.75 5.82 -3.65
N ALA A 384 -19.31 6.35 -2.58
CA ALA A 384 -18.60 7.17 -1.60
C ALA A 384 -18.80 6.58 -0.22
N GLN A 385 -17.68 6.27 0.45
CA GLN A 385 -17.68 5.68 1.80
C GLN A 385 -18.58 4.45 1.94
N GLY A 386 -18.60 3.60 0.90
CA GLY A 386 -19.40 2.37 0.88
C GLY A 386 -20.88 2.56 0.60
N GLU A 387 -21.35 3.79 0.43
CA GLU A 387 -22.71 4.12 -0.01
C GLU A 387 -22.76 4.41 -1.50
N LEU A 388 -23.86 4.03 -2.14
CA LEU A 388 -24.05 4.16 -3.58
C LEU A 388 -24.95 5.37 -3.87
N TYR A 389 -24.53 6.22 -4.80
CA TYR A 389 -25.28 7.39 -5.24
C TYR A 389 -25.63 7.25 -6.72
N LEU A 390 -26.90 7.45 -7.07
CA LEU A 390 -27.44 7.29 -8.40
C LEU A 390 -28.18 8.56 -8.85
N PRO A 391 -28.03 8.98 -10.13
CA PRO A 391 -28.94 9.95 -10.74
C PRO A 391 -30.38 9.42 -10.77
N ALA A 392 -31.35 10.28 -10.52
CA ALA A 392 -32.77 9.90 -10.52
C ALA A 392 -33.29 9.47 -11.92
N ASP A 393 -32.67 9.98 -12.98
CA ASP A 393 -32.97 9.70 -14.38
C ASP A 393 -32.08 8.60 -14.98
N TYR A 394 -31.36 7.86 -14.15
CA TYR A 394 -30.41 6.84 -14.61
C TYR A 394 -31.14 5.64 -15.26
N THR A 395 -30.66 5.21 -16.42
CA THR A 395 -31.21 4.11 -17.20
C THR A 395 -30.12 3.14 -17.66
N LEU A 396 -30.44 1.84 -17.62
CA LEU A 396 -29.48 0.75 -17.81
C LEU A 396 -30.09 -0.40 -18.60
N THR A 397 -29.27 -1.10 -19.36
CA THR A 397 -29.59 -2.46 -19.81
C THR A 397 -29.42 -3.46 -18.66
N ALA A 398 -30.01 -4.65 -18.79
CA ALA A 398 -29.83 -5.71 -17.78
C ALA A 398 -28.36 -6.11 -17.60
N MET A 399 -27.59 -6.16 -18.69
CA MET A 399 -26.16 -6.49 -18.66
C MET A 399 -25.35 -5.38 -17.98
N GLU A 400 -25.63 -4.10 -18.29
CA GLU A 400 -24.98 -2.96 -17.64
C GLU A 400 -25.27 -2.95 -16.13
N ALA A 401 -26.52 -3.20 -15.73
CA ALA A 401 -26.87 -3.31 -14.33
C ALA A 401 -26.08 -4.43 -13.62
N GLN A 402 -25.97 -5.61 -14.22
CA GLN A 402 -25.20 -6.71 -13.65
C GLN A 402 -23.70 -6.38 -13.52
N ALA A 403 -23.11 -5.75 -14.54
CA ALA A 403 -21.73 -5.30 -14.52
C ALA A 403 -21.48 -4.31 -13.39
N LEU A 404 -22.34 -3.28 -13.30
CA LEU A 404 -22.22 -2.21 -12.31
C LEU A 404 -22.43 -2.68 -10.88
N ILE A 405 -23.33 -3.66 -10.64
CA ILE A 405 -23.46 -4.26 -9.30
C ILE A 405 -22.13 -4.88 -8.87
N GLN A 406 -21.44 -5.61 -9.75
CA GLN A 406 -20.19 -6.26 -9.37
C GLN A 406 -19.01 -5.28 -9.33
N HIS A 407 -19.02 -4.25 -10.18
CA HIS A 407 -18.03 -3.18 -10.17
C HIS A 407 -18.14 -2.32 -8.90
N GLU A 408 -19.29 -1.70 -8.67
CA GLU A 408 -19.48 -0.75 -7.58
C GLU A 408 -19.67 -1.43 -6.23
N ILE A 409 -20.49 -2.48 -6.16
CA ILE A 409 -20.84 -3.13 -4.90
C ILE A 409 -19.94 -4.33 -4.62
N GLY A 410 -19.79 -5.21 -5.61
CA GLY A 410 -18.95 -6.41 -5.53
C GLY A 410 -17.46 -6.11 -5.34
N THR A 411 -17.01 -4.90 -5.69
CA THR A 411 -15.62 -4.45 -5.52
C THR A 411 -15.52 -3.24 -4.59
N HIS A 412 -15.94 -2.05 -5.01
CA HIS A 412 -15.65 -0.81 -4.26
C HIS A 412 -16.32 -0.72 -2.89
N ALA A 413 -17.60 -1.06 -2.78
CA ALA A 413 -18.30 -1.09 -1.49
C ALA A 413 -17.84 -2.27 -0.61
N LEU A 414 -17.53 -3.42 -1.23
CA LEU A 414 -17.02 -4.61 -0.54
C LEU A 414 -15.65 -4.34 0.09
N THR A 415 -14.69 -3.80 -0.66
CA THR A 415 -13.34 -3.52 -0.18
C THR A 415 -13.35 -2.36 0.81
N TYR A 416 -14.22 -1.35 0.63
CA TYR A 416 -14.44 -0.32 1.63
C TYR A 416 -14.93 -0.92 2.96
N TYR A 417 -15.92 -1.82 2.91
CA TYR A 417 -16.43 -2.47 4.11
C TYR A 417 -15.36 -3.32 4.79
N ASN A 418 -14.68 -4.20 4.06
CA ASN A 418 -13.59 -5.00 4.61
C ASN A 418 -12.50 -4.11 5.22
N GLY A 419 -12.12 -3.03 4.52
CA GLY A 419 -11.20 -2.01 5.00
C GLY A 419 -11.67 -1.30 6.27
N SER A 420 -12.98 -1.02 6.41
CA SER A 420 -13.56 -0.38 7.61
C SER A 420 -13.50 -1.27 8.85
N ARG A 421 -13.28 -2.57 8.66
CA ARG A 421 -13.10 -3.55 9.74
C ARG A 421 -11.64 -3.82 10.08
N GLN A 422 -10.72 -3.17 9.38
CA GLN A 422 -9.31 -3.20 9.72
C GLN A 422 -9.01 -2.25 10.90
N PRO A 423 -7.97 -2.52 11.69
CA PRO A 423 -7.51 -1.59 12.73
C PRO A 423 -7.05 -0.23 12.19
N LEU A 424 -6.66 -0.16 10.90
CA LEU A 424 -6.22 1.05 10.22
C LEU A 424 -7.32 1.58 9.31
N ARG A 425 -7.76 2.84 9.51
CA ARG A 425 -8.79 3.47 8.68
C ARG A 425 -8.36 3.63 7.23
N GLN A 426 -7.04 3.76 7.00
CA GLN A 426 -6.48 3.86 5.66
C GLN A 426 -6.76 2.63 4.79
N MET A 427 -7.05 1.46 5.37
CA MET A 427 -7.48 0.29 4.59
C MET A 427 -8.87 0.46 3.97
N ALA A 428 -9.73 1.33 4.52
CA ALA A 428 -11.01 1.70 3.91
C ALA A 428 -10.86 2.84 2.90
N GLY A 429 -10.03 3.83 3.24
CA GLY A 429 -9.77 5.02 2.40
C GLY A 429 -8.93 4.73 1.17
N GLY A 430 -7.99 3.80 1.26
CA GLY A 430 -6.98 3.54 0.23
C GLY A 430 -5.56 3.81 0.71
N LEU A 431 -4.67 2.82 0.58
CA LEU A 431 -3.21 3.07 0.61
C LEU A 431 -2.75 3.62 -0.75
N ALA A 432 -1.58 4.24 -0.81
CA ALA A 432 -1.07 4.90 -2.02
C ALA A 432 -1.15 4.04 -3.30
N GLY A 433 -1.70 4.60 -4.37
CA GLY A 433 -1.80 3.98 -5.70
C GLY A 433 -2.81 2.82 -5.78
N TYR A 434 -3.75 2.72 -4.85
CA TYR A 434 -4.72 1.62 -4.82
C TYR A 434 -5.65 1.56 -6.05
N ASP A 435 -5.84 2.67 -6.77
CA ASP A 435 -6.81 2.79 -7.87
C ASP A 435 -6.64 1.67 -8.90
N ALA A 436 -5.42 1.45 -9.42
CA ALA A 436 -5.18 0.46 -10.47
C ALA A 436 -5.63 -0.95 -10.04
N LEU A 437 -5.26 -1.40 -8.83
CA LEU A 437 -5.68 -2.71 -8.37
C LEU A 437 -7.20 -2.78 -8.16
N GLN A 438 -7.83 -1.76 -7.58
CA GLN A 438 -9.28 -1.75 -7.39
C GLN A 438 -10.03 -1.79 -8.72
N GLU A 439 -9.64 -0.95 -9.69
CA GLU A 439 -10.27 -0.94 -11.01
C GLU A 439 -10.01 -2.24 -11.78
N GLY A 440 -8.81 -2.82 -11.65
CA GLY A 440 -8.49 -4.12 -12.23
C GLY A 440 -9.36 -5.25 -11.67
N ILE A 441 -9.57 -5.29 -10.35
CA ILE A 441 -10.48 -6.26 -9.71
C ILE A 441 -11.91 -6.01 -10.18
N ALA A 442 -12.34 -4.75 -10.30
CA ALA A 442 -13.69 -4.41 -10.71
C ALA A 442 -13.99 -4.84 -12.16
N VAL A 443 -13.05 -4.62 -13.10
CA VAL A 443 -13.19 -5.10 -14.48
C VAL A 443 -13.14 -6.63 -14.55
N LEU A 444 -12.28 -7.28 -13.76
CA LEU A 444 -12.28 -8.74 -13.65
C LEU A 444 -13.62 -9.26 -13.09
N ALA A 445 -14.22 -8.56 -12.12
CA ALA A 445 -15.52 -8.89 -11.57
C ALA A 445 -16.65 -8.80 -12.62
N GLU A 446 -16.63 -7.78 -13.48
CA GLU A 446 -17.54 -7.68 -14.64
C GLU A 446 -17.43 -8.93 -15.54
N TYR A 447 -16.21 -9.38 -15.84
CA TYR A 447 -15.96 -10.57 -16.67
C TYR A 447 -16.39 -11.90 -16.01
N LEU A 448 -16.01 -12.12 -14.75
CA LEU A 448 -16.36 -13.32 -13.98
C LEU A 448 -17.87 -13.42 -13.75
N ALA A 449 -18.56 -12.27 -13.70
CA ALA A 449 -20.01 -12.20 -13.65
C ALA A 449 -20.69 -12.45 -15.00
N GLY A 450 -19.93 -12.52 -16.11
CA GLY A 450 -20.49 -12.63 -17.46
C GLY A 450 -21.20 -11.37 -17.94
N ALA A 451 -20.79 -10.21 -17.44
CA ALA A 451 -21.43 -8.92 -17.71
C ALA A 451 -20.47 -7.89 -18.35
N LEU A 452 -19.22 -8.27 -18.64
CA LEU A 452 -18.31 -7.43 -19.41
C LEU A 452 -18.74 -7.43 -20.88
N GLY A 453 -19.15 -6.27 -21.40
CA GLY A 453 -19.58 -6.11 -22.79
C GLY A 453 -18.49 -5.57 -23.73
N ALA A 454 -18.68 -5.77 -25.04
CA ALA A 454 -17.77 -5.33 -26.10
C ALA A 454 -17.44 -3.83 -26.03
N ASN A 455 -18.49 -3.00 -25.95
CA ASN A 455 -18.37 -1.55 -25.87
C ASN A 455 -17.64 -1.07 -24.61
N ARG A 456 -17.82 -1.79 -23.49
CA ARG A 456 -17.14 -1.51 -22.23
C ARG A 456 -15.65 -1.77 -22.38
N LEU A 457 -15.25 -2.94 -22.86
CA LEU A 457 -13.84 -3.31 -23.05
C LEU A 457 -13.15 -2.37 -24.06
N ARG A 458 -13.81 -2.06 -25.19
CA ARG A 458 -13.32 -1.05 -26.15
C ARG A 458 -13.11 0.31 -25.49
N THR A 459 -14.03 0.77 -24.65
CA THR A 459 -13.89 2.07 -23.95
C THR A 459 -12.63 2.09 -23.07
N LEU A 460 -12.33 1.00 -22.37
CA LEU A 460 -11.12 0.90 -21.54
C LEU A 460 -9.84 0.96 -22.39
N ALA A 461 -9.83 0.26 -23.53
CA ALA A 461 -8.72 0.32 -24.48
C ALA A 461 -8.56 1.69 -25.15
N GLY A 462 -9.67 2.31 -25.56
CA GLY A 462 -9.68 3.65 -26.14
C GLY A 462 -9.12 4.71 -25.18
N ARG A 463 -9.37 4.57 -23.86
CA ARG A 463 -8.78 5.43 -22.83
C ARG A 463 -7.26 5.31 -22.75
N VAL A 464 -6.70 4.12 -22.96
CA VAL A 464 -5.25 3.91 -22.99
C VAL A 464 -4.63 4.56 -24.23
N VAL A 465 -5.21 4.32 -25.40
CA VAL A 465 -4.76 4.95 -26.65
C VAL A 465 -4.85 6.47 -26.56
N ALA A 466 -5.93 7.01 -26.00
CA ALA A 466 -6.10 8.43 -25.76
C ALA A 466 -5.07 8.99 -24.76
N GLY A 467 -4.75 8.23 -23.70
CA GLY A 467 -3.70 8.58 -22.74
C GLY A 467 -2.31 8.65 -23.39
N ASP A 468 -1.98 7.70 -24.27
CA ASP A 468 -0.73 7.71 -25.04
C ASP A 468 -0.67 8.91 -26.01
N ALA A 469 -1.77 9.20 -26.71
CA ALA A 469 -1.87 10.37 -27.58
C ALA A 469 -1.68 11.68 -26.79
N LEU A 470 -2.28 11.81 -25.60
CA LEU A 470 -2.10 12.96 -24.72
C LEU A 470 -0.63 13.14 -24.32
N ILE A 471 0.06 12.04 -23.96
CA ILE A 471 1.49 12.06 -23.63
C ILE A 471 2.35 12.54 -24.80
N LYS A 472 1.96 12.19 -26.02
CA LYS A 472 2.61 12.63 -27.26
C LYS A 472 2.23 14.06 -27.69
N GLY A 473 1.43 14.77 -26.89
CA GLY A 473 1.05 16.15 -27.13
C GLY A 473 -0.09 16.33 -28.14
N ALA A 474 -0.90 15.29 -28.36
CA ALA A 474 -2.08 15.40 -29.22
C ALA A 474 -3.04 16.47 -28.70
N SER A 475 -3.60 17.27 -29.61
CA SER A 475 -4.68 18.20 -29.26
C SER A 475 -6.00 17.46 -29.03
N PHE A 476 -7.01 18.18 -28.55
CA PHE A 476 -8.36 17.63 -28.40
C PHE A 476 -8.90 17.09 -29.72
N ASP A 477 -8.69 17.84 -30.80
CA ASP A 477 -9.18 17.49 -32.14
C ASP A 477 -8.44 16.27 -32.71
N ASP A 478 -7.12 16.19 -32.51
CA ASP A 478 -6.32 15.04 -32.95
C ASP A 478 -6.77 13.77 -32.24
N MET A 479 -6.98 13.83 -30.93
CA MET A 479 -7.43 12.69 -30.14
C MET A 479 -8.86 12.27 -30.47
N PHE A 480 -9.77 13.24 -30.69
CA PHE A 480 -11.12 12.93 -31.15
C PHE A 480 -11.09 12.24 -32.52
N GLY A 481 -10.29 12.76 -33.47
CA GLY A 481 -10.09 12.17 -34.79
C GLY A 481 -9.53 10.75 -34.72
N LEU A 482 -8.51 10.53 -33.91
CA LEU A 482 -7.92 9.21 -33.64
C LEU A 482 -8.99 8.20 -33.19
N LEU A 483 -9.80 8.57 -32.20
CA LEU A 483 -10.83 7.67 -31.68
C LEU A 483 -11.97 7.46 -32.69
N HIS A 484 -12.47 8.54 -33.28
CA HIS A 484 -13.65 8.48 -34.15
C HIS A 484 -13.34 7.86 -35.51
N THR A 485 -12.28 8.33 -36.16
CA THR A 485 -11.94 7.96 -37.55
C THR A 485 -11.12 6.68 -37.58
N ASP A 486 -10.05 6.59 -36.78
CA ASP A 486 -9.09 5.50 -36.92
C ASP A 486 -9.55 4.23 -36.19
N TYR A 487 -10.09 4.40 -34.98
CA TYR A 487 -10.60 3.27 -34.17
C TYR A 487 -12.12 3.06 -34.27
N GLY A 488 -12.83 3.87 -35.07
CA GLY A 488 -14.24 3.67 -35.37
C GLY A 488 -15.20 3.84 -34.18
N PHE A 489 -14.83 4.65 -33.19
CA PHE A 489 -15.73 4.96 -32.08
C PHE A 489 -16.88 5.87 -32.52
N SER A 490 -18.07 5.72 -31.92
CA SER A 490 -19.17 6.66 -32.12
C SER A 490 -18.80 8.06 -31.65
N LYS A 491 -19.33 9.11 -32.31
CA LYS A 491 -19.05 10.52 -31.99
C LYS A 491 -19.19 10.84 -30.50
N ASP A 492 -20.21 10.28 -29.85
CA ASP A 492 -20.48 10.49 -28.43
C ASP A 492 -19.41 9.86 -27.56
N ARG A 493 -19.01 8.61 -27.85
CA ARG A 493 -17.98 7.91 -27.07
C ARG A 493 -16.59 8.50 -27.30
N SER A 494 -16.26 8.87 -28.54
CA SER A 494 -15.03 9.59 -28.85
C SER A 494 -14.94 10.88 -28.05
N PHE A 495 -16.01 11.67 -28.02
CA PHE A 495 -16.07 12.88 -27.21
C PHE A 495 -15.89 12.58 -25.71
N ASP A 496 -16.61 11.61 -25.18
CA ASP A 496 -16.60 11.31 -23.75
C ASP A 496 -15.22 10.82 -23.28
N ILE A 497 -14.52 10.00 -24.09
CA ILE A 497 -13.14 9.57 -23.80
C ILE A 497 -12.17 10.77 -23.90
N THR A 498 -12.20 11.52 -25.01
CA THR A 498 -11.33 12.69 -25.20
C THR A 498 -11.54 13.72 -24.08
N SER A 499 -12.79 14.05 -23.76
CA SER A 499 -13.10 15.03 -22.72
C SER A 499 -12.55 14.66 -21.36
N ARG A 500 -12.56 13.38 -21.00
CA ARG A 500 -11.98 12.90 -19.75
C ARG A 500 -10.45 13.07 -19.70
N MET A 501 -9.76 12.85 -20.82
CA MET A 501 -8.31 13.02 -20.91
C MET A 501 -7.87 14.48 -20.74
N PHE A 502 -8.69 15.46 -21.11
CA PHE A 502 -8.35 16.88 -20.98
C PHE A 502 -8.83 17.52 -19.66
N GLN A 503 -9.46 16.77 -18.77
CA GLN A 503 -9.85 17.29 -17.45
C GLN A 503 -8.64 17.77 -16.66
N GLY A 504 -8.80 18.86 -15.91
CA GLY A 504 -7.74 19.45 -15.11
C GLY A 504 -6.56 20.03 -15.91
N GLY A 505 -6.56 19.98 -17.25
CA GLY A 505 -5.39 20.30 -18.09
C GLY A 505 -4.63 19.07 -18.61
N GLY A 506 -5.14 17.86 -18.33
CA GLY A 506 -4.59 16.59 -18.77
C GLY A 506 -4.64 15.54 -17.66
N PHE A 507 -5.56 14.57 -17.72
CA PHE A 507 -5.80 13.62 -16.63
C PHE A 507 -5.71 12.16 -17.07
N LEU A 508 -4.61 11.51 -16.69
CA LEU A 508 -4.29 10.12 -17.09
C LEU A 508 -4.91 9.06 -16.17
N LYS A 509 -5.78 9.41 -15.22
CA LYS A 509 -6.39 8.44 -14.28
C LYS A 509 -7.05 7.28 -14.99
N ASP A 510 -7.71 7.53 -16.12
CA ASP A 510 -8.50 6.53 -16.83
C ASP A 510 -7.68 5.39 -17.47
N ILE A 511 -6.35 5.49 -17.55
CA ILE A 511 -5.50 4.38 -18.01
C ILE A 511 -5.43 3.25 -16.97
N VAL A 512 -5.70 3.55 -15.68
CA VAL A 512 -5.49 2.60 -14.58
C VAL A 512 -6.43 1.40 -14.63
N TYR A 513 -7.57 1.51 -15.34
CA TYR A 513 -8.52 0.41 -15.50
C TYR A 513 -7.90 -0.79 -16.23
N LEU A 514 -7.40 -0.56 -17.45
CA LEU A 514 -6.80 -1.64 -18.25
C LEU A 514 -5.42 -2.03 -17.71
N LYS A 515 -4.64 -1.04 -17.25
CA LYS A 515 -3.36 -1.28 -16.56
C LYS A 515 -3.53 -2.20 -15.35
N GLY A 516 -4.50 -1.90 -14.50
CA GLY A 516 -4.83 -2.69 -13.32
C GLY A 516 -5.24 -4.11 -13.65
N LEU A 517 -6.02 -4.31 -14.72
CA LEU A 517 -6.42 -5.63 -15.19
C LEU A 517 -5.20 -6.46 -15.65
N ILE A 518 -4.26 -5.86 -16.40
CA ILE A 518 -3.02 -6.52 -16.85
C ILE A 518 -2.11 -6.86 -15.67
N GLU A 519 -1.89 -5.92 -14.75
CA GLU A 519 -1.10 -6.15 -13.54
C GLU A 519 -1.72 -7.26 -12.67
N LEU A 520 -3.05 -7.27 -12.54
CA LEU A 520 -3.79 -8.32 -11.83
C LEU A 520 -3.65 -9.68 -12.52
N ARG A 521 -3.72 -9.74 -13.86
CA ARG A 521 -3.46 -10.96 -14.64
C ARG A 521 -2.07 -11.51 -14.32
N SER A 522 -1.04 -10.67 -14.42
CA SER A 522 0.34 -11.06 -14.10
C SER A 522 0.47 -11.61 -12.67
N TYR A 523 -0.14 -10.94 -11.68
CA TYR A 523 -0.15 -11.43 -10.30
C TYR A 523 -0.81 -12.81 -10.16
N LEU A 524 -1.97 -13.02 -10.78
CA LEU A 524 -2.71 -14.28 -10.68
C LEU A 524 -2.03 -15.42 -11.46
N SER A 525 -1.46 -15.14 -12.64
CA SER A 525 -0.68 -16.10 -13.42
C SER A 525 0.55 -16.61 -12.67
N ASN A 526 1.13 -15.79 -11.79
CA ASN A 526 2.26 -16.16 -10.94
C ASN A 526 1.86 -16.86 -9.63
N GLY A 527 0.64 -17.44 -9.56
CA GLY A 527 0.14 -18.18 -8.39
C GLY A 527 -0.50 -17.30 -7.31
N GLY A 528 -0.72 -16.01 -7.58
CA GLY A 528 -1.47 -15.12 -6.72
C GLY A 528 -2.93 -15.56 -6.53
N THR A 529 -3.57 -15.09 -5.45
CA THR A 529 -4.97 -15.37 -5.15
C THR A 529 -5.76 -14.09 -4.95
N LEU A 530 -7.05 -14.09 -5.32
CA LEU A 530 -7.90 -12.91 -5.21
C LEU A 530 -8.23 -12.54 -3.76
N GLU A 531 -8.40 -13.53 -2.89
CA GLU A 531 -8.92 -13.32 -1.53
C GLU A 531 -8.13 -12.28 -0.71
N PRO A 532 -6.79 -12.33 -0.63
CA PRO A 532 -6.03 -11.30 0.09
C PRO A 532 -6.23 -9.88 -0.41
N LEU A 533 -6.53 -9.70 -1.70
CA LEU A 533 -6.73 -8.40 -2.35
C LEU A 533 -8.04 -7.72 -1.92
N LEU A 534 -8.97 -8.49 -1.34
CA LEU A 534 -10.27 -7.99 -0.89
C LEU A 534 -10.24 -7.44 0.54
N ALA A 535 -9.10 -7.52 1.24
CA ALA A 535 -8.98 -7.14 2.66
C ALA A 535 -9.18 -5.63 2.92
N GLY A 536 -9.09 -4.81 1.89
CA GLY A 536 -9.24 -3.35 1.91
C GLY A 536 -8.79 -2.76 0.59
N LYS A 537 -8.50 -1.45 0.59
CA LYS A 537 -8.03 -0.72 -0.59
C LYS A 537 -6.53 -0.47 -0.50
N PHE A 538 -5.75 -1.13 -1.36
CA PHE A 538 -4.31 -0.98 -1.47
C PHE A 538 -3.83 -1.35 -2.87
N ALA A 539 -2.61 -0.96 -3.26
CA ALA A 539 -1.95 -1.36 -4.50
C ALA A 539 -1.24 -2.71 -4.40
N LEU A 540 -1.01 -3.42 -5.52
CA LEU A 540 -0.28 -4.71 -5.53
C LEU A 540 1.10 -4.65 -4.87
N LYS A 541 1.83 -3.52 -5.01
CA LYS A 541 3.13 -3.30 -4.33
C LYS A 541 3.06 -3.43 -2.81
N HIS A 542 1.90 -3.18 -2.20
CA HIS A 542 1.69 -3.28 -0.76
C HIS A 542 1.32 -4.68 -0.30
N LEU A 543 1.02 -5.62 -1.20
CA LEU A 543 0.48 -6.94 -0.84
C LEU A 543 1.39 -7.68 0.16
N ALA A 544 2.70 -7.68 -0.06
CA ALA A 544 3.65 -8.31 0.85
C ALA A 544 3.59 -7.69 2.26
N THR A 545 3.51 -6.36 2.33
CA THR A 545 3.39 -5.62 3.59
C THR A 545 2.07 -5.90 4.29
N VAL A 546 0.95 -5.88 3.56
CA VAL A 546 -0.39 -6.21 4.09
C VAL A 546 -0.41 -7.64 4.63
N GLN A 547 0.11 -8.62 3.88
CA GLN A 547 0.21 -10.01 4.33
C GLN A 547 1.10 -10.16 5.56
N ALA A 548 2.22 -9.43 5.63
CA ALA A 548 3.09 -9.43 6.81
C ALA A 548 2.37 -8.87 8.05
N LEU A 549 1.64 -7.76 7.89
CA LEU A 549 0.82 -7.18 8.97
C LEU A 549 -0.31 -8.11 9.39
N THR A 550 -0.98 -8.79 8.45
CA THR A 550 -2.01 -9.80 8.74
C THR A 550 -1.44 -11.00 9.50
N LYS A 551 -0.28 -11.52 9.07
CA LYS A 551 0.43 -12.61 9.79
C LYS A 551 0.83 -12.23 11.22
N ARG A 552 1.06 -10.94 11.47
CA ARG A 552 1.35 -10.39 12.80
C ARG A 552 0.10 -10.10 13.64
N GLY A 553 -1.10 -10.29 13.09
CA GLY A 553 -2.37 -9.97 13.75
C GLY A 553 -2.69 -8.47 13.80
N LEU A 554 -1.95 -7.63 13.06
CA LEU A 554 -2.17 -6.19 12.97
C LEU A 554 -3.25 -5.80 11.95
N LEU A 555 -3.48 -6.66 10.97
CA LEU A 555 -4.58 -6.59 10.01
C LEU A 555 -5.31 -7.94 9.99
N TYR A 556 -6.48 -7.96 9.37
CA TYR A 556 -7.36 -9.12 9.31
C TYR A 556 -7.61 -9.56 7.86
N PRO A 557 -7.88 -10.86 7.62
CA PRO A 557 -8.39 -11.31 6.32
C PRO A 557 -9.75 -10.66 6.00
N PRO A 558 -10.17 -10.63 4.71
CA PRO A 558 -11.46 -10.05 4.32
C PRO A 558 -12.62 -10.76 5.04
N LYS A 559 -13.59 -9.96 5.51
CA LYS A 559 -14.75 -10.48 6.24
C LYS A 559 -15.85 -10.96 5.30
N ILE A 560 -16.09 -10.24 4.22
CA ILE A 560 -17.06 -10.58 3.17
C ILE A 560 -16.35 -10.84 1.84
N LYS A 561 -16.95 -11.72 1.04
CA LYS A 561 -16.47 -12.11 -0.29
C LYS A 561 -17.57 -11.82 -1.33
N PRO A 562 -17.21 -11.48 -2.58
CA PRO A 562 -18.19 -11.13 -3.59
C PRO A 562 -19.02 -12.33 -4.05
N ARG A 563 -20.24 -12.07 -4.50
CA ARG A 563 -21.17 -13.11 -4.96
C ARG A 563 -20.71 -13.79 -6.24
N TYR A 564 -20.03 -13.08 -7.15
CA TYR A 564 -19.59 -13.63 -8.44
C TYR A 564 -18.67 -14.84 -8.32
N LEU A 565 -18.01 -15.04 -7.17
CA LEU A 565 -17.20 -16.24 -6.89
C LEU A 565 -18.02 -17.53 -6.80
N LEU A 566 -19.34 -17.43 -6.63
CA LEU A 566 -20.26 -18.56 -6.59
C LEU A 566 -20.79 -18.95 -7.98
N ASN A 567 -20.49 -18.17 -9.03
CA ASN A 567 -20.94 -18.47 -10.37
C ASN A 567 -20.27 -19.76 -10.87
N ALA A 568 -21.06 -20.67 -11.48
CA ALA A 568 -20.55 -21.97 -11.94
C ALA A 568 -19.38 -21.84 -12.93
N SER A 569 -19.40 -20.82 -13.79
CA SER A 569 -18.32 -20.53 -14.75
C SER A 569 -17.15 -19.72 -14.18
N CYS A 570 -17.20 -19.31 -12.90
CA CYS A 570 -16.17 -18.43 -12.33
C CYS A 570 -14.79 -19.11 -12.35
N ASN A 571 -14.72 -20.37 -11.94
CA ASN A 571 -13.46 -21.10 -11.87
C ASN A 571 -12.85 -21.30 -13.26
N SER A 572 -13.63 -21.70 -14.26
CA SER A 572 -13.12 -21.89 -15.62
C SER A 572 -12.60 -20.58 -16.23
N LYS A 573 -13.40 -19.50 -16.15
CA LYS A 573 -13.01 -18.16 -16.62
C LYS A 573 -11.76 -17.63 -15.92
N LEU A 574 -11.66 -17.83 -14.60
CA LEU A 574 -10.50 -17.40 -13.83
C LEU A 574 -9.23 -18.18 -14.22
N GLU A 575 -9.34 -19.48 -14.48
CA GLU A 575 -8.21 -20.30 -14.95
C GLU A 575 -7.77 -19.92 -16.38
N GLU A 576 -8.71 -19.61 -17.28
CA GLU A 576 -8.39 -19.09 -18.61
C GLU A 576 -7.68 -17.73 -18.54
N PHE A 577 -8.19 -16.83 -17.70
CA PHE A 577 -7.56 -15.53 -17.45
C PHE A 577 -6.12 -15.69 -16.93
N LYS A 578 -5.89 -16.61 -15.97
CA LYS A 578 -4.56 -16.93 -15.43
C LYS A 578 -3.61 -17.53 -16.47
N LYS A 579 -4.12 -18.28 -17.45
CA LYS A 579 -3.31 -18.86 -18.53
C LYS A 579 -2.86 -17.85 -19.57
N GLY A 580 -3.22 -16.58 -19.42
CA GLY A 580 -2.82 -15.52 -20.35
C GLY A 580 -3.72 -15.43 -21.57
N MET A 581 -5.00 -15.77 -21.44
CA MET A 581 -6.00 -15.49 -22.47
C MET A 581 -5.87 -14.02 -22.94
N PRO A 582 -5.84 -13.76 -24.27
CA PRO A 582 -5.87 -12.40 -24.79
C PRO A 582 -7.11 -11.65 -24.30
N LEU A 583 -6.96 -10.39 -23.91
CA LEU A 583 -8.05 -9.65 -23.25
C LEU A 583 -9.29 -9.47 -24.14
N TYR A 584 -9.11 -9.41 -25.46
CA TYR A 584 -10.22 -9.33 -26.41
C TYR A 584 -11.09 -10.61 -26.44
N GLN A 585 -10.62 -11.73 -25.90
CA GLN A 585 -11.39 -12.98 -25.78
C GLN A 585 -12.21 -13.04 -24.47
N MET A 586 -12.20 -11.99 -23.66
CA MET A 586 -13.03 -11.91 -22.45
C MET A 586 -14.52 -11.68 -22.74
N ILE A 587 -14.89 -11.44 -24.00
CA ILE A 587 -16.26 -11.16 -24.43
C ILE A 587 -16.78 -12.20 -25.43
#